data_AF-A0A3A3GXC7-F1
#
_entry.id   AF-A0A3A3GXC7-F1
#
_cell.length_a   1.000
_cell.length_b   1.000
_cell.length_c   1.000
_cell.angle_alpha   90.00
_cell.angle_beta   90.00
_cell.angle_gamma   90.00
#
_symmetry.space_group_name_H-M   'P 1'
#
loop_
_entity.id
_entity.type
_entity.pdbx_description
1 polymer ?
#
loop_
_entity_poly.entity_id
_entity_poly.type
_entity_poly.pdbx_seq_one_letter_code
_entity_poly.pdbx_strand_id
1 'polypeptide(L)'
;MNYIYLKIDDPDNGFTYYFEVDGDRVAYRQIELSENNGCRLSIAPDFHLSEVLIDYEEQDLIAREEFEQAWTAAVLPYQSAWEQTKREYGIGDAVTGGIAMFYPQGVIIQIGPGRYGAARREDLVPALLPEYLYPGHRADGIVLGYDEDNFWLVLGDVRVSEENIAIEWG
;
A
#
# COMPACT_ATOMS: atom_id res chain seq x y z
N MET A 1 -7.42 -7.54 -13.64
CA MET A 1 -8.46 -7.64 -12.59
C MET A 1 -9.61 -6.73 -12.97
N ASN A 2 -10.84 -7.08 -12.57
CA ASN A 2 -11.96 -6.16 -12.63
C ASN A 2 -12.14 -5.57 -11.24
N TYR A 3 -12.07 -4.25 -11.11
CA TYR A 3 -12.18 -3.56 -9.83
C TYR A 3 -13.56 -2.92 -9.70
N ILE A 4 -13.99 -2.76 -8.46
CA ILE A 4 -15.19 -2.06 -8.05
C ILE A 4 -14.75 -0.81 -7.29
N TYR A 5 -15.44 0.29 -7.53
CA TYR A 5 -15.12 1.59 -6.96
C TYR A 5 -16.25 2.03 -6.04
N LEU A 6 -15.89 2.42 -4.82
CA LEU A 6 -16.83 2.70 -3.76
C LEU A 6 -16.63 4.10 -3.21
N LYS A 7 -17.73 4.72 -2.78
CA LYS A 7 -17.76 5.87 -1.89
C LYS A 7 -18.74 5.59 -0.76
N ILE A 8 -18.24 5.56 0.46
CA ILE A 8 -19.02 5.25 1.66
C ILE A 8 -18.96 6.46 2.59
N ASP A 9 -20.10 7.07 2.85
CA ASP A 9 -20.23 8.13 3.86
C ASP A 9 -20.62 7.48 5.19
N ASP A 10 -19.77 7.59 6.20
CA ASP A 10 -20.03 7.09 7.55
C ASP A 10 -20.53 8.25 8.45
N PRO A 11 -21.85 8.33 8.71
CA PRO A 11 -22.42 9.43 9.46
C PRO A 11 -22.10 9.38 10.95
N ASP A 12 -21.67 8.23 11.49
CA ASP A 12 -21.40 8.07 12.91
C ASP A 12 -20.07 8.72 13.32
N ASN A 13 -19.12 8.76 12.38
CA ASN A 13 -17.78 9.33 12.61
C ASN A 13 -17.48 10.56 11.73
N GLY A 14 -18.34 10.90 10.77
CA GLY A 14 -18.17 12.06 9.89
C GLY A 14 -17.05 11.87 8.86
N PHE A 15 -16.73 10.62 8.50
CA PHE A 15 -15.75 10.33 7.46
C PHE A 15 -16.42 9.91 6.16
N THR A 16 -15.81 10.30 5.05
CA THR A 16 -16.10 9.75 3.73
C THR A 16 -14.92 8.90 3.30
N TYR A 17 -15.20 7.66 2.91
CA TYR A 17 -14.22 6.72 2.41
C TYR A 17 -14.38 6.50 0.92
N TYR A 18 -13.27 6.45 0.20
CA TYR A 18 -13.22 5.95 -1.17
C TYR A 18 -12.41 4.67 -1.21
N PHE A 19 -12.88 3.64 -1.92
CA PHE A 19 -12.16 2.39 -2.10
C PHE A 19 -12.09 1.95 -3.56
N GLU A 20 -10.94 1.40 -3.96
CA GLU A 20 -10.85 0.46 -5.08
C GLU A 20 -10.71 -0.94 -4.50
N VAL A 21 -11.67 -1.83 -4.81
CA VAL A 21 -11.71 -3.20 -4.30
C VAL A 21 -11.78 -4.22 -5.43
N ASP A 22 -11.21 -5.40 -5.24
CA ASP A 22 -11.36 -6.51 -6.18
C ASP A 22 -12.64 -7.33 -5.95
N GLY A 23 -12.82 -8.41 -6.71
CA GLY A 23 -13.99 -9.29 -6.61
C GLY A 23 -14.08 -10.06 -5.29
N ASP A 24 -12.97 -10.18 -4.55
CA ASP A 24 -12.91 -10.78 -3.21
C ASP A 24 -13.06 -9.72 -2.11
N ARG A 25 -13.35 -8.47 -2.50
CA ARG A 25 -13.56 -7.30 -1.63
C ARG A 25 -12.29 -6.85 -0.89
N VAL A 26 -11.12 -7.21 -1.39
CA VAL A 26 -9.84 -6.72 -0.87
C VAL A 26 -9.61 -5.31 -1.41
N ALA A 27 -9.27 -4.36 -0.53
CA ALA A 27 -8.94 -2.99 -0.90
C ALA A 27 -7.51 -2.87 -1.42
N TYR A 28 -7.34 -2.16 -2.54
CA TYR A 28 -6.03 -1.84 -3.13
C TYR A 28 -5.70 -0.35 -3.01
N ARG A 29 -6.72 0.51 -3.11
CA ARG A 29 -6.61 1.95 -2.89
C ARG A 29 -7.67 2.42 -1.91
N GLN A 30 -7.29 3.30 -0.99
CA GLN A 30 -8.19 3.88 0.00
C GLN A 30 -7.89 5.36 0.23
N ILE A 31 -8.96 6.16 0.33
CA ILE A 31 -8.93 7.55 0.78
C ILE A 31 -9.88 7.65 1.97
N GLU A 32 -9.43 8.16 3.10
CA GLU A 32 -10.26 8.61 4.22
C GLU A 32 -10.27 10.14 4.23
N LEU A 33 -11.46 10.74 4.14
CA LEU A 33 -11.67 12.18 4.24
C LEU A 33 -12.48 12.50 5.50
N SER A 34 -12.03 13.47 6.30
CA SER A 34 -12.77 13.97 7.45
C SER A 34 -13.47 15.30 7.16
N GLU A 35 -14.50 15.63 7.94
CA GLU A 35 -15.22 16.92 7.84
C GLU A 35 -14.29 18.15 7.98
N ASN A 36 -13.15 18.00 8.64
CA ASN A 36 -12.18 19.07 8.89
C ASN A 36 -11.09 19.15 7.80
N ASN A 37 -11.35 18.60 6.61
CA ASN A 37 -10.40 18.47 5.50
C ASN A 37 -9.15 17.63 5.84
N GLY A 38 -9.24 16.73 6.82
CA GLY A 38 -8.21 15.71 7.00
C GLY A 38 -8.30 14.70 5.85
N CYS A 39 -7.16 14.29 5.31
CA CYS A 39 -7.07 13.28 4.26
C CYS A 39 -6.00 12.27 4.65
N ARG A 40 -6.33 10.99 4.63
CA ARG A 40 -5.39 9.88 4.77
C ARG A 40 -5.49 8.92 3.61
N LEU A 41 -4.37 8.36 3.20
CA LEU A 41 -4.28 7.50 2.02
C LEU A 41 -3.74 6.11 2.34
N SER A 42 -4.04 5.15 1.48
CA SER A 42 -3.43 3.83 1.56
C SER A 42 -1.92 3.83 1.27
N ILE A 43 -1.40 4.90 0.66
CA ILE A 43 0.02 5.05 0.34
C ILE A 43 0.84 5.60 1.53
N ALA A 44 2.17 5.56 1.41
CA ALA A 44 3.03 6.25 2.36
C ALA A 44 2.79 7.79 2.30
N PRO A 45 2.82 8.50 3.43
CA PRO A 45 3.23 8.04 4.77
C PRO A 45 2.09 7.52 5.65
N ASP A 46 0.85 7.53 5.17
CA ASP A 46 -0.33 7.28 6.01
C ASP A 46 -0.59 5.79 6.25
N PHE A 47 -0.30 4.95 5.25
CA PHE A 47 -0.54 3.49 5.31
C PHE A 47 -1.96 3.13 5.75
N HIS A 48 -2.93 3.94 5.34
CA HIS A 48 -4.31 3.83 5.76
C HIS A 48 -5.09 2.98 4.77
N LEU A 49 -4.80 1.68 4.77
CA LEU A 49 -5.44 0.68 3.94
C LEU A 49 -6.14 -0.36 4.81
N SER A 50 -7.33 -0.80 4.41
CA SER A 50 -8.09 -1.79 5.17
C SER A 50 -7.36 -3.14 5.25
N GLU A 51 -7.25 -3.65 6.48
CA GLU A 51 -6.76 -5.01 6.75
C GLU A 51 -7.87 -6.06 6.63
N VAL A 52 -9.12 -5.63 6.44
CA VAL A 52 -10.30 -6.49 6.30
C VAL A 52 -11.01 -6.27 4.97
N LEU A 53 -11.88 -7.22 4.61
CA LEU A 53 -12.70 -7.13 3.43
C LEU A 53 -13.72 -5.98 3.56
N ILE A 54 -13.91 -5.23 2.49
CA ILE A 54 -14.85 -4.11 2.47
C ILE A 54 -16.27 -4.64 2.28
N ASP A 55 -17.15 -4.36 3.23
CA ASP A 55 -18.58 -4.54 3.03
C ASP A 55 -19.18 -3.29 2.39
N TYR A 56 -20.07 -3.49 1.43
CA TYR A 56 -20.69 -2.41 0.66
C TYR A 56 -22.03 -2.84 0.07
N GLU A 57 -22.86 -1.86 -0.22
CA GLU A 57 -24.15 -2.01 -0.87
C GLU A 57 -24.14 -1.35 -2.26
N GLU A 58 -25.19 -1.56 -3.07
CA GLU A 58 -25.23 -1.03 -4.45
C GLU A 58 -25.17 0.50 -4.50
N GLN A 59 -25.68 1.20 -3.47
CA GLN A 59 -25.62 2.66 -3.42
C GLN A 59 -24.22 3.22 -3.21
N ASP A 60 -23.28 2.41 -2.70
CA ASP A 60 -21.91 2.84 -2.45
C ASP A 60 -21.09 2.84 -3.74
N LEU A 61 -21.60 2.22 -4.81
CA LEU A 61 -20.92 2.11 -6.09
C LEU A 61 -20.81 3.47 -6.78
N ILE A 62 -19.59 3.83 -7.16
CA ILE A 62 -19.31 5.00 -7.97
C ILE A 62 -18.69 4.62 -9.32
N ALA A 63 -18.72 5.56 -10.26
CA ALA A 63 -17.99 5.39 -11.51
C ALA A 63 -16.48 5.39 -11.24
N ARG A 64 -15.73 4.60 -12.01
CA ARG A 64 -14.27 4.58 -11.94
C ARG A 64 -13.69 5.99 -12.08
N GLU A 65 -14.21 6.77 -13.01
CA GLU A 65 -13.73 8.12 -13.31
C GLU A 65 -13.86 9.06 -12.10
N GLU A 66 -14.90 8.89 -11.28
CA GLU A 66 -15.07 9.65 -10.04
C GLU A 66 -13.99 9.29 -9.02
N PHE A 67 -13.73 7.99 -8.83
CA PHE A 67 -12.67 7.53 -7.94
C PHE A 67 -11.29 8.03 -8.39
N GLU A 68 -10.95 7.88 -9.67
CA GLU A 68 -9.64 8.27 -10.21
C GLU A 68 -9.39 9.78 -10.08
N GLN A 69 -10.44 10.60 -10.19
CA GLN A 69 -10.35 12.04 -9.94
C GLN A 69 -10.01 12.34 -8.48
N ALA A 70 -10.72 11.71 -7.54
CA ALA A 70 -10.44 11.86 -6.11
C ALA A 70 -9.02 11.36 -5.77
N TRP A 71 -8.64 10.19 -6.28
CA TRP A 71 -7.33 9.59 -6.08
C TRP A 71 -6.21 10.48 -6.59
N THR A 72 -6.28 10.91 -7.86
CA THR A 72 -5.25 11.76 -8.48
C THR A 72 -5.05 13.06 -7.71
N ALA A 73 -6.14 13.70 -7.27
CA ALA A 73 -6.06 14.92 -6.47
C ALA A 73 -5.41 14.67 -5.10
N ALA A 74 -5.75 13.54 -4.47
CA ALA A 74 -5.25 13.18 -3.15
C ALA A 74 -3.76 12.80 -3.14
N VAL A 75 -3.28 12.04 -4.14
CA VAL A 75 -1.86 11.60 -4.20
C VAL A 75 -0.91 12.66 -4.75
N LEU A 76 -1.42 13.70 -5.43
CA LEU A 76 -0.61 14.74 -6.07
C LEU A 76 0.51 15.33 -5.18
N PRO A 77 0.27 15.64 -3.88
CA PRO A 77 1.32 16.18 -3.00
C PRO A 77 2.53 15.25 -2.83
N TYR A 78 2.35 13.94 -3.00
CA TYR A 78 3.39 12.91 -2.77
C TYR A 78 4.18 12.57 -4.05
N GLN A 79 3.76 13.08 -5.21
CA GLN A 79 4.37 12.75 -6.51
C GLN A 79 5.86 13.08 -6.58
N SER A 80 6.29 14.22 -6.02
CA SER A 80 7.71 14.59 -6.04
C SER A 80 8.57 13.66 -5.20
N ALA A 81 8.05 13.14 -4.08
CA ALA A 81 8.76 12.18 -3.25
C ALA A 81 8.86 10.82 -3.97
N TRP A 82 7.78 10.42 -4.66
CA TRP A 82 7.77 9.22 -5.48
C TRP A 82 8.80 9.25 -6.62
N GLU A 83 8.86 10.35 -7.37
CA GLU A 83 9.87 10.52 -8.43
C GLU A 83 11.31 10.47 -7.90
N GLN A 84 11.53 10.94 -6.67
CA GLN A 84 12.83 10.83 -6.02
C GLN A 84 13.15 9.38 -5.64
N THR A 85 12.19 8.63 -5.09
CA THR A 85 12.33 7.19 -4.82
C THR A 85 12.73 6.41 -6.07
N LYS A 86 12.07 6.64 -7.21
CA LYS A 86 12.39 5.94 -8.47
C LYS A 86 13.80 6.24 -9.01
N ARG A 87 14.36 7.41 -8.71
CA ARG A 87 15.74 7.76 -9.08
C ARG A 87 16.78 7.07 -8.19
N GLU A 88 16.41 6.80 -6.94
CA GLU A 88 17.27 6.12 -5.96
C GLU A 88 17.26 4.60 -6.15
N TYR A 89 16.15 4.03 -6.61
CA TYR A 89 15.95 2.59 -6.74
C TYR A 89 15.47 2.22 -8.15
N GLY A 90 16.41 1.74 -8.96
CA GLY A 90 16.20 1.28 -10.32
C GLY A 90 15.64 -0.15 -10.39
N ILE A 91 14.96 -0.46 -11.49
CA ILE A 91 14.59 -1.85 -11.80
C ILE A 91 15.86 -2.71 -11.92
N GLY A 92 15.86 -3.84 -11.21
CA GLY A 92 16.99 -4.77 -11.10
C GLY A 92 17.89 -4.52 -9.88
N ASP A 93 17.69 -3.42 -9.15
CA ASP A 93 18.46 -3.16 -7.93
C ASP A 93 18.08 -4.14 -6.82
N ALA A 94 19.10 -4.60 -6.09
CA ALA A 94 18.93 -5.34 -4.86
C ALA A 94 18.69 -4.38 -3.70
N VAL A 95 17.65 -4.66 -2.92
CA VAL A 95 17.25 -3.85 -1.76
C VAL A 95 17.20 -4.72 -0.51
N THR A 96 17.53 -4.10 0.62
CA THR A 96 17.41 -4.69 1.96
C THR A 96 16.56 -3.74 2.79
N GLY A 97 15.57 -4.26 3.49
CA GLY A 97 14.65 -3.46 4.28
C GLY A 97 14.01 -4.25 5.42
N GLY A 98 13.15 -3.58 6.17
CA GLY A 98 12.35 -4.20 7.23
C GLY A 98 10.89 -4.32 6.82
N ILE A 99 10.24 -5.44 7.17
CA ILE A 99 8.79 -5.58 7.01
C ILE A 99 8.08 -4.51 7.84
N ALA A 100 7.35 -3.62 7.19
CA ALA A 100 6.61 -2.53 7.82
C ALA A 100 5.21 -2.95 8.24
N MET A 101 4.44 -3.56 7.32
CA MET A 101 3.11 -4.08 7.61
C MET A 101 2.67 -5.14 6.61
N PHE A 102 1.60 -5.85 6.96
CA PHE A 102 0.91 -6.80 6.11
C PHE A 102 -0.50 -6.31 5.79
N TYR A 103 -0.90 -6.50 4.54
CA TYR A 103 -2.28 -6.36 4.07
C TYR A 103 -2.72 -7.67 3.41
N PRO A 104 -4.03 -7.87 3.14
CA PRO A 104 -4.50 -9.09 2.49
C PRO A 104 -3.77 -9.42 1.18
N GLN A 105 -3.43 -8.40 0.38
CA GLN A 105 -2.76 -8.52 -0.91
C GLN A 105 -1.23 -8.72 -0.84
N GLY A 106 -0.59 -8.46 0.30
CA GLY A 106 0.87 -8.51 0.36
C GLY A 106 1.50 -7.87 1.59
N VAL A 107 2.77 -7.51 1.42
CA VAL A 107 3.61 -6.94 2.48
C VAL A 107 4.23 -5.64 2.01
N ILE A 108 4.30 -4.67 2.90
CA ILE A 108 5.06 -3.43 2.70
C ILE A 108 6.40 -3.57 3.42
N ILE A 109 7.47 -3.20 2.73
CA ILE A 109 8.85 -3.28 3.21
C ILE A 109 9.45 -1.88 3.16
N GLN A 110 9.96 -1.39 4.29
CA GLN A 110 10.73 -0.15 4.34
C GLN A 110 12.18 -0.45 3.94
N ILE A 111 12.62 0.09 2.81
CA ILE A 111 13.97 -0.13 2.25
C ILE A 111 14.92 1.06 2.50
N GLY A 112 14.41 2.11 3.14
CA GLY A 112 15.14 3.30 3.52
C GLY A 112 14.22 4.33 4.19
N PRO A 113 14.76 5.43 4.75
CA PRO A 113 13.96 6.44 5.41
C PRO A 113 12.92 7.06 4.46
N GLY A 114 11.65 6.82 4.73
CA GLY A 114 10.55 7.26 3.85
C GLY A 114 10.55 6.60 2.46
N ARG A 115 11.15 5.41 2.30
CA ARG A 115 11.22 4.65 1.05
C ARG A 115 10.66 3.25 1.27
N TYR A 116 9.69 2.88 0.44
CA TYR A 116 8.91 1.67 0.63
C TYR A 116 8.75 0.90 -0.68
N GLY A 117 8.70 -0.42 -0.56
CA GLY A 117 8.30 -1.31 -1.64
C GLY A 117 7.22 -2.28 -1.17
N ALA A 118 6.47 -2.81 -2.11
CA ALA A 118 5.42 -3.79 -1.89
C ALA A 118 5.78 -5.10 -2.60
N ALA A 119 5.53 -6.22 -1.94
CA ALA A 119 5.62 -7.56 -2.53
C ALA A 119 4.32 -8.32 -2.30
N ARG A 120 3.92 -9.16 -3.24
CA ARG A 120 2.79 -10.06 -3.00
C ARG A 120 3.21 -11.12 -2.00
N ARG A 121 2.24 -11.65 -1.27
CA ARG A 121 2.51 -12.74 -0.31
C ARG A 121 3.09 -13.98 -1.00
N GLU A 122 2.70 -14.23 -2.24
CA GLU A 122 3.20 -15.34 -3.07
C GLU A 122 4.66 -15.17 -3.52
N ASP A 123 5.14 -13.92 -3.58
CA ASP A 123 6.52 -13.60 -3.97
C ASP A 123 7.52 -13.79 -2.82
N LEU A 124 7.02 -14.09 -1.61
CA LEU A 124 7.84 -14.44 -0.46
C LEU A 124 8.37 -15.87 -0.64
N VAL A 125 9.70 -15.99 -0.77
CA VAL A 125 10.35 -17.28 -1.05
C VAL A 125 10.06 -18.29 0.10
N PRO A 126 9.68 -19.56 -0.19
CA PRO A 126 9.18 -20.56 0.78
C PRO A 126 10.08 -21.01 1.95
N ALA A 127 11.16 -20.29 2.30
CA ALA A 127 12.02 -20.63 3.43
C ALA A 127 11.43 -20.22 4.80
N LEU A 128 10.23 -19.64 4.81
CA LEU A 128 9.72 -18.88 5.96
C LEU A 128 8.89 -19.76 6.89
N LEU A 129 9.38 -19.90 8.13
CA LEU A 129 8.52 -20.26 9.24
C LEU A 129 7.52 -19.09 9.46
N PRO A 130 6.24 -19.36 9.75
CA PRO A 130 5.24 -18.32 10.01
C PRO A 130 5.66 -17.30 11.08
N GLU A 131 6.58 -17.71 11.96
CA GLU A 131 7.12 -16.89 13.04
C GLU A 131 8.02 -15.73 12.59
N TYR A 132 8.44 -15.68 11.32
CA TYR A 132 9.25 -14.56 10.76
C TYR A 132 8.41 -13.57 9.94
N LEU A 133 7.09 -13.79 9.84
CA LEU A 133 6.17 -12.88 9.15
C LEU A 133 5.59 -11.87 10.14
N TYR A 134 6.46 -11.09 10.76
CA TYR A 134 6.09 -9.99 11.65
C TYR A 134 6.85 -8.70 11.30
N PRO A 135 6.27 -7.53 11.58
CA PRO A 135 6.97 -6.27 11.41
C PRO A 135 8.32 -6.23 12.13
N GLY A 136 9.33 -5.67 11.47
CA GLY A 136 10.70 -5.54 11.97
C GLY A 136 11.69 -6.59 11.44
N HIS A 137 11.22 -7.72 10.91
CA HIS A 137 12.11 -8.68 10.28
C HIS A 137 12.70 -8.15 8.98
N ARG A 138 13.98 -8.49 8.75
CA ARG A 138 14.73 -8.14 7.55
C ARG A 138 14.18 -8.90 6.34
N ALA A 139 13.97 -8.16 5.26
CA ALA A 139 13.58 -8.64 3.95
C ALA A 139 14.56 -8.14 2.90
N ASP A 140 15.16 -9.06 2.14
CA ASP A 140 16.01 -8.77 0.99
C ASP A 140 15.25 -9.12 -0.30
N GLY A 141 15.27 -8.24 -1.30
CA GLY A 141 14.51 -8.43 -2.55
C GLY A 141 15.11 -7.68 -3.73
N ILE A 142 14.45 -7.80 -4.89
CA ILE A 142 14.82 -7.12 -6.12
C ILE A 142 13.68 -6.21 -6.56
N VAL A 143 14.00 -4.98 -7.00
CA VAL A 143 13.02 -4.09 -7.63
C VAL A 143 12.68 -4.62 -9.02
N LEU A 144 11.44 -5.06 -9.22
CA LEU A 144 10.93 -5.56 -10.50
C LEU A 144 10.24 -4.49 -11.34
N GLY A 145 9.74 -3.45 -10.70
CA GLY A 145 8.97 -2.41 -11.37
C GLY A 145 8.44 -1.35 -10.40
N TYR A 146 7.47 -0.59 -10.91
CA TYR A 146 6.90 0.56 -10.24
C TYR A 146 5.37 0.46 -10.30
N ASP A 147 4.72 0.57 -9.15
CA ASP A 147 3.29 0.82 -9.07
C ASP A 147 3.10 2.34 -9.09
N GLU A 148 2.84 2.87 -10.28
CA GLU A 148 2.70 4.31 -10.49
C GLU A 148 1.40 4.86 -9.87
N ASP A 149 0.41 4.03 -9.61
CA ASP A 149 -0.87 4.45 -9.03
C ASP A 149 -0.78 4.55 -7.50
N ASN A 150 0.00 3.66 -6.86
CA ASN A 150 0.15 3.59 -5.41
C ASN A 150 1.51 4.07 -4.86
N PHE A 151 2.43 4.48 -5.75
CA PHE A 151 3.78 4.94 -5.39
C PHE A 151 4.59 3.87 -4.63
N TRP A 152 4.46 2.61 -5.03
CA TRP A 152 5.25 1.50 -4.50
C TRP A 152 6.31 1.05 -5.48
N LEU A 153 7.52 0.77 -4.98
CA LEU A 153 8.44 -0.12 -5.68
C LEU A 153 7.86 -1.54 -5.65
N VAL A 154 7.70 -2.16 -6.81
CA VAL A 154 7.25 -3.56 -6.89
C VAL A 154 8.45 -4.45 -6.65
N LEU A 155 8.44 -5.19 -5.54
CA LEU A 155 9.53 -6.07 -5.13
C LEU A 155 9.21 -7.52 -5.46
N GLY A 156 10.24 -8.28 -5.84
CA GLY A 156 10.15 -9.72 -6.04
C GLY A 156 11.40 -10.44 -5.53
N ASP A 157 11.37 -11.78 -5.62
CA ASP A 157 12.39 -12.67 -5.04
C ASP A 157 12.66 -12.37 -3.56
N VAL A 158 11.62 -11.99 -2.81
CA VAL A 158 11.77 -11.48 -1.45
C VAL A 158 12.08 -12.63 -0.48
N ARG A 159 13.21 -12.50 0.21
CA ARG A 159 13.67 -13.43 1.24
C ARG A 159 13.64 -12.73 2.58
N VAL A 160 12.82 -13.26 3.49
CA VAL A 160 12.75 -12.78 4.87
C VAL A 160 13.69 -13.64 5.73
N SER A 161 14.29 -13.02 6.74
CA SER A 161 15.20 -13.68 7.68
C SER A 161 14.83 -13.37 9.12
N GLU A 162 15.37 -14.14 10.07
CA GLU A 162 15.16 -13.93 11.52
C GLU A 162 15.78 -12.60 12.00
N GLU A 163 16.78 -12.07 11.29
CA GLU A 163 17.42 -10.79 11.63
C GLU A 163 16.39 -9.67 11.64
N ASN A 164 16.41 -8.83 12.69
CA ASN A 164 15.59 -7.63 12.76
C ASN A 164 16.37 -6.43 12.22
N ILE A 165 15.66 -5.54 11.54
CA ILE A 165 16.15 -4.24 11.12
C ILE A 165 15.20 -3.15 11.63
N ALA A 166 15.77 -2.04 12.09
CA ALA A 166 14.98 -0.93 12.60
C ALA A 166 14.15 -0.30 11.48
N ILE A 167 12.91 0.06 11.80
CA ILE A 167 12.00 0.79 10.92
C ILE A 167 11.96 2.23 11.40
N GLU A 168 12.29 3.15 10.50
CA GLU A 168 12.31 4.59 10.75
C GLU A 168 11.02 5.21 10.23
N TRP A 169 10.04 5.38 11.11
CA TRP A 169 8.83 6.14 10.81
C TRP A 169 9.21 7.63 10.79
N GLY A 170 9.20 8.22 9.59
CA GLY A 170 9.49 9.64 9.36
C GLY A 170 8.40 10.58 9.88
#